data_AF-A0A1J6K225-F1
#
_entry.id   AF-A0A1J6K225-F1
#
_cell.length_a   1.000
_cell.length_b   1.000
_cell.length_c   1.000
_cell.angle_alpha   90.00
_cell.angle_beta   90.00
_cell.angle_gamma   90.00
#
_symmetry.space_group_name_H-M   'P 1'
#
loop_
_entity.id
_entity.type
_entity.pdbx_description
1 polymer ?
#
loop_
_entity_poly.entity_id
_entity_poly.type
_entity_poly.pdbx_seq_one_letter_code
_entity_poly.pdbx_strand_id
1 'polypeptide(L)'
;MVLLSGLLPNPKLESSVLSISLNTCWMVYMIPLGLSGATSVRVSNELGVGRPQAARLAACTAVFLVATEGIVAAIILISVRKLWGYCYSTEEEVVGYVAEMLVLIAGSHFLDGIQSVLSGLSKFIIHKIPIAMFQESELCFLVC
;
A
#
# COMPACT_ATOMS: atom_id res chain seq x y z
N MET A 1 -15.85 -12.91 -1.97
CA MET A 1 -15.65 -12.54 -3.39
C MET A 1 -15.79 -13.74 -4.32
N VAL A 2 -15.03 -14.83 -4.13
CA VAL A 2 -15.17 -16.07 -4.94
C VAL A 2 -16.59 -16.66 -4.91
N LEU A 3 -17.29 -16.64 -3.76
CA LEU A 3 -18.67 -17.13 -3.64
C LEU A 3 -19.69 -16.34 -4.48
N LEU A 4 -19.48 -15.05 -4.71
CA LEU A 4 -20.40 -14.20 -5.49
C LEU A 4 -20.16 -14.33 -7.00
N SER A 5 -18.90 -14.61 -7.39
CA SER A 5 -18.51 -14.89 -8.77
C SER A 5 -19.15 -16.15 -9.35
N GLY A 6 -19.56 -17.09 -8.50
CA GLY A 6 -20.30 -18.29 -8.89
C GLY A 6 -21.76 -18.05 -9.29
N LEU A 7 -22.29 -16.83 -9.05
CA LEU A 7 -23.66 -16.45 -9.38
C LEU A 7 -23.78 -15.73 -10.75
N LEU A 8 -22.65 -15.50 -11.43
CA LEU A 8 -22.60 -14.83 -12.75
C LEU A 8 -22.89 -15.80 -13.90
N PRO A 9 -23.32 -15.29 -15.08
CA PRO A 9 -23.72 -16.11 -16.23
C PRO A 9 -22.65 -17.12 -16.71
N ASN A 10 -21.36 -16.82 -16.49
CA ASN A 10 -20.22 -17.68 -16.81
C ASN A 10 -19.32 -17.89 -15.58
N PRO A 11 -19.71 -18.74 -14.61
CA PRO A 11 -19.05 -18.80 -13.30
C PRO A 11 -17.61 -19.32 -13.37
N LYS A 12 -17.26 -20.12 -14.39
CA LYS A 12 -15.91 -20.69 -14.56
C LYS A 12 -14.90 -19.63 -15.04
N LEU A 13 -15.33 -18.73 -15.93
CA LEU A 13 -14.48 -17.70 -16.51
C LEU A 13 -14.26 -16.57 -15.50
N GLU A 14 -15.35 -16.08 -14.91
CA GLU A 14 -15.35 -15.01 -13.89
C GLU A 14 -14.52 -15.39 -12.65
N SER A 15 -14.71 -16.60 -12.12
CA SER A 15 -13.97 -17.06 -10.93
C SER A 15 -12.47 -17.16 -11.19
N SER A 16 -12.07 -17.57 -12.40
CA SER A 16 -10.66 -17.67 -12.80
C SER A 16 -10.02 -16.28 -12.91
N VAL A 17 -10.66 -15.35 -13.63
CA VAL A 17 -10.21 -13.96 -13.76
C VAL A 17 -10.12 -13.29 -12.39
N LEU A 18 -11.13 -13.49 -11.54
CA LEU A 18 -11.17 -12.92 -10.19
C LEU A 18 -10.04 -13.48 -9.31
N SER A 19 -9.77 -14.78 -9.36
CA SER A 19 -8.69 -15.41 -8.59
C SER A 19 -7.32 -14.87 -9.00
N ILE A 20 -7.05 -14.78 -10.32
CA ILE A 20 -5.80 -14.22 -10.86
C ILE A 20 -5.63 -12.75 -10.45
N SER A 21 -6.71 -11.97 -10.56
CA SER A 21 -6.74 -10.56 -10.18
C SER A 21 -6.44 -10.38 -8.70
N LEU A 22 -7.11 -11.15 -7.82
CA LEU A 22 -6.89 -11.10 -6.37
C LEU A 22 -5.47 -11.50 -5.98
N ASN A 23 -4.92 -12.55 -6.59
CA ASN A 23 -3.54 -12.95 -6.34
C ASN A 23 -2.56 -11.83 -6.72
N THR A 24 -2.80 -11.19 -7.85
CA THR A 24 -2.00 -10.05 -8.32
C THR A 24 -2.11 -8.88 -7.35
N CYS A 25 -3.32 -8.51 -6.91
CA CYS A 25 -3.51 -7.47 -5.89
C CYS A 25 -2.71 -7.76 -4.62
N TRP A 26 -2.79 -8.97 -4.09
CA TRP A 26 -2.05 -9.36 -2.88
C TRP A 26 -0.55 -9.25 -3.06
N MET A 27 -0.03 -9.73 -4.18
CA MET A 27 1.40 -9.68 -4.48
C MET A 27 1.93 -8.24 -4.48
N VAL A 28 1.22 -7.32 -5.13
CA VAL A 28 1.64 -5.91 -5.21
C VAL A 28 1.39 -5.18 -3.88
N TYR A 29 0.39 -5.59 -3.10
CA TYR A 29 0.09 -5.00 -1.78
C TYR A 29 1.13 -5.36 -0.70
N MET A 30 1.88 -6.46 -0.85
CA MET A 30 2.92 -6.80 0.12
C MET A 30 4.06 -5.77 0.19
N ILE A 31 4.34 -5.06 -0.90
CA ILE A 31 5.41 -4.04 -0.98
C ILE A 31 5.10 -2.84 -0.06
N PRO A 32 3.98 -2.11 -0.23
CA PRO A 32 3.65 -1.00 0.65
C PRO A 32 3.39 -1.45 2.10
N LEU A 33 2.89 -2.68 2.30
CA LEU A 33 2.73 -3.25 3.64
C LEU A 33 4.07 -3.39 4.37
N GLY A 34 5.09 -3.95 3.71
CA GLY A 34 6.44 -4.08 4.26
C GLY A 34 7.08 -2.72 4.57
N LEU A 35 6.93 -1.75 3.66
CA LEU A 35 7.43 -0.39 3.83
C LEU A 35 6.75 0.34 5.00
N SER A 36 5.44 0.15 5.17
CA SER A 36 4.67 0.66 6.31
C SER A 36 5.19 0.09 7.64
N GLY A 37 5.44 -1.22 7.70
CA GLY A 37 6.04 -1.88 8.86
C GLY A 37 7.42 -1.32 9.21
N ALA A 38 8.32 -1.23 8.22
CA ALA A 38 9.67 -0.68 8.41
C ALA A 38 9.64 0.79 8.88
N THR A 39 8.73 1.59 8.33
CA THR A 39 8.52 2.99 8.73
C THR A 39 8.03 3.08 10.17
N SER A 40 7.07 2.24 10.56
CA SER A 40 6.53 2.20 11.92
C SER A 40 7.62 1.92 12.95
N VAL A 41 8.53 0.99 12.66
CA VAL A 41 9.69 0.69 13.53
C VAL A 41 10.65 1.88 13.59
N ARG A 42 11.00 2.49 12.46
CA ARG A 42 11.87 3.68 12.40
C ARG A 42 11.31 4.84 13.22
N VAL A 43 10.04 5.19 12.98
CA VAL A 43 9.36 6.29 13.68
C VAL A 43 9.25 6.00 15.18
N SER A 44 8.91 4.76 15.55
CA SER A 44 8.82 4.35 16.95
C SER A 44 10.16 4.43 17.67
N ASN A 45 11.26 4.04 17.00
CA ASN A 45 12.60 4.12 17.58
C ASN A 45 13.06 5.57 17.79
N GLU A 46 12.87 6.46 16.81
CA GLU A 46 13.24 7.87 16.97
C GLU A 46 12.40 8.57 18.05
N LEU A 47 11.11 8.22 18.17
CA LEU A 47 10.27 8.72 19.26
C LEU A 47 10.71 8.15 20.62
N GLY A 48 11.13 6.88 20.70
CA GLY A 48 11.60 6.26 21.93
C GLY A 48 12.89 6.86 22.49
N VAL A 49 13.69 7.50 21.63
CA VAL A 49 14.93 8.22 22.02
C VAL A 49 14.68 9.74 22.18
N GLY A 50 13.43 10.21 22.12
CA GLY A 50 13.09 11.63 22.30
C GLY A 50 13.47 12.52 21.10
N ARG A 51 13.51 11.98 19.87
CA ARG A 51 13.88 12.71 18.66
C ARG A 51 12.68 12.92 17.72
N PRO A 52 11.70 13.78 18.07
CA PRO A 52 10.47 13.95 17.30
C PRO A 52 10.70 14.52 15.89
N GLN A 53 11.76 15.32 15.70
CA GLN A 53 12.14 15.87 14.39
C GLN A 53 12.61 14.77 13.43
N ALA A 54 13.42 13.82 13.92
CA ALA A 54 13.88 12.67 13.14
C ALA A 54 12.72 11.71 12.84
N ALA A 55 11.80 11.51 13.79
CA ALA A 55 10.57 10.75 13.58
C ALA A 55 9.69 11.36 12.47
N ARG A 56 9.54 12.69 12.44
CA ARG A 56 8.80 13.40 11.38
C ARG A 56 9.48 13.24 10.02
N LEU A 57 10.81 13.35 9.98
CA LEU A 57 11.56 13.15 8.74
C LEU A 57 11.38 11.72 8.21
N ALA A 58 11.49 10.71 9.07
CA ALA A 58 11.27 9.31 8.71
C ALA A 58 9.86 9.09 8.12
N ALA A 59 8.84 9.69 8.74
CA ALA A 59 7.46 9.63 8.25
C ALA A 59 7.29 10.32 6.88
N CYS A 60 7.90 11.50 6.68
CA CYS A 60 7.90 12.17 5.38
C CYS A 60 8.62 11.34 4.30
N THR A 61 9.79 10.77 4.59
CA THR A 61 10.52 9.93 3.63
C THR A 61 9.72 8.68 3.23
N ALA A 62 8.96 8.11 4.16
CA ALA A 62 8.09 6.97 3.87
C ALA A 62 6.95 7.32 2.92
N VAL A 63 6.36 8.52 3.06
CA VAL A 63 5.34 9.03 2.12
C VAL A 63 5.90 9.08 0.70
N PHE A 64 7.09 9.64 0.54
CA PHE A 64 7.74 9.72 -0.77
C PHE A 64 8.08 8.33 -1.33
N LEU A 65 8.53 7.41 -0.48
CA LEU A 65 8.82 6.03 -0.90
C LEU A 65 7.57 5.29 -1.36
N VAL A 66 6.44 5.37 -0.64
CA VAL A 66 5.18 4.74 -1.07
C VAL A 66 4.64 5.39 -2.34
N ALA A 67 4.71 6.72 -2.46
CA ALA A 67 4.25 7.41 -3.66
C ALA A 67 5.06 7.01 -4.91
N THR A 68 6.38 6.94 -4.78
CA THR A 68 7.26 6.50 -5.87
C THR A 68 7.08 5.02 -6.20
N GLU A 69 6.92 4.16 -5.19
CA GLU A 69 6.61 2.75 -5.36
C GLU A 69 5.30 2.53 -6.11
N GLY A 70 4.21 3.22 -5.74
CA GLY A 70 2.92 3.11 -6.41
C GLY A 70 2.98 3.52 -7.89
N ILE A 71 3.74 4.57 -8.23
CA ILE A 71 3.95 4.96 -9.64
C ILE A 71 4.70 3.87 -10.41
N VAL A 72 5.78 3.34 -9.83
CA VAL A 72 6.58 2.28 -10.45
C VAL A 72 5.75 1.00 -10.62
N ALA A 73 5.00 0.60 -9.60
CA ALA A 73 4.10 -0.55 -9.64
C ALA A 73 3.03 -0.39 -10.72
N ALA A 74 2.39 0.79 -10.83
CA ALA A 74 1.40 1.06 -11.87
C ALA A 74 1.99 0.95 -13.28
N ILE A 75 3.18 1.52 -13.52
CA ILE A 75 3.87 1.42 -14.81
C ILE A 75 4.17 -0.04 -15.14
N ILE A 76 4.70 -0.81 -14.18
CA ILE A 76 5.02 -2.23 -14.38
C ILE A 76 3.74 -3.00 -14.71
N LEU A 77 2.69 -2.89 -13.90
CA LEU A 77 1.43 -3.62 -14.08
C LEU A 77 0.79 -3.33 -15.44
N ILE A 78 0.76 -2.08 -15.87
CA ILE A 78 0.21 -1.67 -17.17
C ILE A 78 1.07 -2.21 -18.32
N SER A 79 2.41 -2.21 -18.16
CA SER A 79 3.34 -2.69 -19.19
C SER A 79 3.26 -4.21 -19.37
N VAL A 80 3.18 -4.96 -18.27
CA VAL A 80 3.15 -6.44 -18.30
C VAL A 80 1.74 -7.01 -18.48
N ARG A 81 0.69 -6.18 -18.53
CA ARG A 81 -0.72 -6.62 -18.46
C ARG A 81 -1.09 -7.75 -19.42
N LYS A 82 -0.54 -7.73 -20.63
CA LYS A 82 -0.83 -8.75 -21.65
C LYS A 82 -0.08 -10.05 -21.39
N LEU A 83 1.21 -9.97 -21.03
CA LEU A 83 2.01 -11.16 -20.70
C LEU A 83 1.55 -11.83 -19.40
N TRP A 84 1.12 -11.04 -18.42
CA TRP A 84 0.70 -11.56 -17.12
C TRP A 84 -0.50 -12.50 -17.24
N GLY A 85 -1.50 -12.17 -18.06
CA GLY A 85 -2.64 -13.07 -18.31
C GLY A 85 -2.20 -14.42 -18.90
N TYR A 86 -1.25 -14.41 -19.84
CA TYR A 86 -0.72 -15.64 -20.45
C TYR A 86 0.07 -16.52 -19.47
N CYS A 87 0.56 -15.99 -18.36
CA CYS A 87 1.18 -16.80 -17.31
C CYS A 87 0.17 -17.70 -16.56
N TYR A 88 -1.11 -17.37 -16.59
CA TYR A 88 -2.16 -18.09 -15.84
C TYR A 88 -3.12 -18.88 -16.74
N SER A 89 -3.32 -18.46 -17.99
CA SER A 89 -4.25 -19.10 -18.91
C SER A 89 -3.79 -18.99 -20.37
N THR A 90 -4.08 -20.00 -21.18
CA THR A 90 -3.89 -19.97 -22.65
C THR A 90 -5.14 -19.49 -23.39
N GLU A 91 -6.28 -19.37 -22.70
CA GLU A 91 -7.55 -18.90 -23.29
C GLU A 91 -7.52 -17.37 -23.49
N GLU A 92 -7.59 -16.89 -24.73
CA GLU A 92 -7.50 -15.46 -25.06
C GLU A 92 -8.56 -14.61 -24.35
N GLU A 93 -9.77 -15.17 -24.16
CA GLU A 93 -10.86 -14.48 -23.46
C GLU A 93 -10.46 -14.17 -22.00
N VAL A 94 -9.88 -15.14 -21.28
CA VAL A 94 -9.40 -14.95 -19.90
C VAL A 94 -8.25 -13.95 -19.85
N VAL A 95 -7.31 -14.03 -20.79
CA VAL A 95 -6.17 -13.11 -20.87
C VAL A 95 -6.64 -11.67 -21.11
N GLY A 96 -7.62 -11.47 -22.00
CA GLY A 96 -8.22 -10.17 -22.28
C GLY A 96 -8.86 -9.56 -21.03
N TYR A 97 -9.72 -10.31 -20.33
CA TYR A 97 -10.35 -9.85 -19.10
C TYR A 97 -9.33 -9.54 -17.99
N VAL A 98 -8.32 -10.39 -17.80
CA VAL A 98 -7.25 -10.15 -16.81
C VAL A 98 -6.48 -8.86 -17.15
N ALA A 99 -6.18 -8.62 -18.43
CA ALA A 99 -5.46 -7.42 -18.86
C ALA A 99 -6.24 -6.12 -18.61
N GLU A 100 -7.57 -6.13 -18.70
CA GLU A 100 -8.42 -4.99 -18.32
C GLU A 100 -8.46 -4.81 -16.80
N MET A 101 -8.65 -5.90 -16.05
CA MET A 101 -8.65 -5.87 -14.59
C MET A 101 -7.32 -5.35 -14.03
N LEU A 102 -6.19 -5.70 -14.62
CA LEU A 102 -4.86 -5.19 -14.25
C LEU A 102 -4.74 -3.67 -14.32
N VAL A 103 -5.43 -3.02 -15.25
CA VAL A 103 -5.45 -1.54 -15.34
C VAL A 103 -6.23 -0.95 -14.17
N LEU A 104 -7.37 -1.57 -13.82
CA LEU A 104 -8.14 -1.17 -12.64
C LEU A 104 -7.34 -1.38 -11.36
N ILE A 105 -6.66 -2.53 -11.22
CA ILE A 105 -5.79 -2.85 -10.08
C ILE A 105 -4.65 -1.83 -9.97
N ALA A 106 -4.01 -1.45 -11.08
CA ALA A 106 -2.95 -0.44 -11.08
C ALA A 106 -3.47 0.92 -10.58
N GLY A 107 -4.66 1.33 -11.01
CA GLY A 107 -5.32 2.55 -10.51
C GLY A 107 -5.67 2.47 -9.03
N SER A 108 -6.26 1.36 -8.58
CA SER A 108 -6.63 1.13 -7.18
C SER A 108 -5.41 1.06 -6.27
N HIS A 109 -4.31 0.42 -6.68
CA HIS A 109 -3.08 0.33 -5.88
C HIS A 109 -2.48 1.70 -5.59
N PHE A 110 -2.50 2.60 -6.57
CA PHE A 110 -2.04 3.98 -6.37
C PHE A 110 -2.88 4.72 -5.32
N LEU A 111 -4.20 4.57 -5.35
CA LEU A 111 -5.12 5.16 -4.37
C LEU A 111 -4.91 4.54 -2.97
N ASP A 112 -4.77 3.22 -2.89
CA ASP A 112 -4.52 2.49 -1.66
C ASP A 112 -3.16 2.88 -1.04
N GLY A 113 -2.14 3.13 -1.86
CA GLY A 113 -0.84 3.64 -1.42
C GLY A 113 -0.97 5.00 -0.73
N ILE A 114 -1.70 5.93 -1.34
CA ILE A 114 -1.99 7.25 -0.74
C ILE A 114 -2.78 7.09 0.56
N GLN A 115 -3.84 6.26 0.56
CA GLN A 115 -4.71 6.05 1.71
C GLN A 115 -3.98 5.36 2.88
N SER A 116 -3.06 4.44 2.58
CA SER A 116 -2.20 3.75 3.54
C SER A 116 -1.30 4.73 4.29
N VAL A 117 -0.68 5.67 3.56
CA VAL A 117 0.18 6.70 4.15
C VAL A 117 -0.61 7.66 5.02
N LEU A 118 -1.75 8.16 4.55
CA LEU A 118 -2.60 9.07 5.34
C LEU A 118 -3.12 8.42 6.62
N SER A 119 -3.52 7.14 6.55
CA SER A 119 -3.99 6.36 7.71
C SER A 119 -2.86 6.02 8.68
N GLY A 120 -1.64 5.82 8.19
CA GLY A 120 -0.45 5.58 9.01
C GLY A 120 -0.03 6.86 9.73
N LEU A 121 0.08 7.98 9.00
CA LEU A 121 0.44 9.28 9.55
C LEU A 121 -0.54 9.79 10.59
N SER A 122 -1.85 9.64 10.37
CA SER A 122 -2.86 10.05 11.35
C SER A 122 -2.67 9.35 12.70
N LYS A 123 -2.25 8.08 12.74
CA LYS A 123 -1.94 7.38 14.00
C LYS A 123 -0.73 7.96 14.74
N PHE A 124 0.30 8.41 14.01
CA PHE A 124 1.50 8.99 14.62
C PHE A 124 1.34 10.48 14.96
N ILE A 125 0.74 11.26 14.06
CA ILE A 125 0.53 12.71 14.18
C ILE A 125 -0.54 13.04 15.20
N ILE A 126 -1.64 12.28 15.30
CA ILE A 126 -2.73 12.63 16.22
C ILE A 126 -2.41 12.20 17.66
N HIS A 127 -1.67 11.09 17.86
CA HIS A 127 -1.54 10.49 19.19
C HIS A 127 -0.13 10.55 19.81
N LYS A 128 0.97 10.51 19.03
CA LYS A 128 2.32 10.39 19.62
C LYS A 128 3.22 11.59 19.39
N ILE A 129 3.11 12.28 18.25
CA ILE A 129 3.91 13.47 17.95
C ILE A 129 3.58 14.67 18.86
N PRO A 130 2.29 15.06 19.08
CA PRO A 130 1.96 16.17 19.96
C PRO A 130 2.30 15.88 21.43
N ILE A 131 2.15 14.64 21.90
CA ILE A 131 2.53 14.24 23.27
C ILE A 131 4.06 14.32 23.45
N ALA A 132 4.85 13.83 22.49
CA ALA A 132 6.31 13.94 22.54
C ALA A 132 6.79 15.40 22.51
N MET A 133 6.12 16.28 21.75
CA MET A 133 6.42 17.73 21.78
C MET A 133 6.00 18.40 23.09
N PHE A 134 4.89 17.99 23.71
CA PHE A 134 4.44 18.53 24.98
C PHE A 134 5.36 18.13 26.15
N GLN A 135 5.88 16.89 26.11
CA GLN A 135 6.82 16.40 27.13
C GLN A 135 8.20 17.06 27.05
N GLU A 136 8.68 17.40 25.84
CA GLU A 136 9.88 18.23 25.65
C GLU A 136 9.68 19.66 26.19
N SER A 137 8.49 20.26 26.03
CA SER A 137 8.21 21.58 26.59
C SER A 137 8.13 21.61 28.12
N GLU A 138 7.63 20.54 28.75
CA GLU A 138 7.63 20.43 30.22
C GLU A 138 9.02 20.12 30.78
N LEU A 139 9.85 19.34 30.07
CA LEU A 139 11.25 19.10 30.45
C LEU A 139 12.07 20.40 30.38
N CYS A 140 11.81 21.26 29.40
CA CYS A 140 12.46 22.57 29.27
C CYS A 140 12.04 23.54 30.39
N PHE A 141 10.83 23.40 30.95
CA PHE A 141 10.36 24.17 32.10
C PHE A 141 10.88 23.63 33.44
N LEU A 142 11.23 22.34 33.53
CA LEU A 142 11.77 21.73 34.76
C LEU A 142 13.28 21.92 34.92
N VAL A 143 13.98 22.34 33.86
CA VAL A 143 15.45 22.52 33.82
C VAL A 143 15.85 24.01 33.73
N CYS A 144 14.89 24.94 33.76
CA CYS A 144 15.10 26.39 34.00
C CYS A 144 14.60 26.77 35.39
#